data_AF-A0A523ASB5-F1
#
_entry.id   AF-A0A523ASB5-F1
#
_cell.length_a   1.000
_cell.length_b   1.000
_cell.length_c   1.000
_cell.angle_alpha   90.00
_cell.angle_beta   90.00
_cell.angle_gamma   90.00
#
_symmetry.space_group_name_H-M   'P 1'
#
loop_
_entity.id
_entity.type
_entity.pdbx_description
1 polymer ?
#
loop_
_entity_poly.entity_id
_entity_poly.type
_entity_poly.pdbx_seq_one_letter_code
_entity_poly.pdbx_strand_id
1 'polypeptide(L)'
;LVWPGKGQVRFVRQWWPFLAVAAGVGLGFLASFSRRVFLQPGLPQPDWSKAPLALALCGAVLVSPLISNSYRVAERTVAPPDWEMPGLNSGLVETFTWLRENSPENSIVAVEWSYGHLLTGVSGRGSVCDGVECLGEEGVWENDPVHYPVRPPDYIYRVEGNRSLIYGVDILRKQGAVNGRRTDIQFLPTMGVEELRWLLRTYRDNYGCRIDYVVLHARQYWEAYYYKNRDAPLSKVLEANRLSTRIRSLQREEGRWVFDFGENRRSVVLTENGEAYLRTENGNLLLDGVAYLSLNERGGVQDFNFRPPSAVDLRETLVLLLRGENLVGGWLVEGVSESIASIPDPVGMLAFTDPGSIPYLELAHRSSNGLVLLFRVDHTRV
;
A
#
# COMPACT_ATOMS: atom_id res chain seq x y z
N LEU A 1 14.07 -0.86 25.89
CA LEU A 1 13.44 -2.15 25.54
C LEU A 1 11.93 -1.98 25.63
N VAL A 2 11.23 -2.16 24.51
CA VAL A 2 9.78 -1.96 24.43
C VAL A 2 9.10 -3.31 24.66
N TRP A 3 8.22 -3.42 25.66
CA TRP A 3 7.59 -4.69 26.07
C TRP A 3 6.88 -5.41 24.89
N PRO A 4 6.93 -6.75 24.76
CA PRO A 4 6.24 -7.47 23.70
C PRO A 4 4.75 -7.13 23.66
N GLY A 5 4.23 -6.76 22.49
CA GLY A 5 2.83 -6.33 22.32
C GLY A 5 2.54 -4.88 22.69
N LYS A 6 3.51 -4.11 23.18
CA LYS A 6 3.41 -2.66 23.39
C LYS A 6 4.44 -1.89 22.58
N GLY A 7 4.53 -2.11 21.27
CA GLY A 7 5.51 -1.45 20.39
C GLY A 7 5.53 -2.00 18.97
N GLN A 8 6.56 -1.64 18.20
CA GLN A 8 6.74 -2.19 16.85
C GLN A 8 7.10 -3.68 16.88
N VAL A 9 6.41 -4.48 16.06
CA VAL A 9 6.56 -5.94 15.97
C VAL A 9 8.01 -6.36 15.66
N ARG A 10 8.77 -5.53 14.92
CA ARG A 10 10.18 -5.80 14.57
C ARG A 10 11.08 -6.04 15.79
N PHE A 11 10.76 -5.47 16.95
CA PHE A 11 11.57 -5.61 18.17
C PHE A 11 11.16 -6.79 19.05
N VAL A 12 10.07 -7.50 18.71
CA VAL A 12 9.65 -8.70 19.46
C VAL A 12 10.74 -9.77 19.45
N ARG A 13 11.51 -9.87 18.35
CA ARG A 13 12.64 -10.81 18.23
C ARG A 13 13.73 -10.59 19.29
N GLN A 14 13.93 -9.35 19.75
CA GLN A 14 14.92 -9.04 20.79
C GLN A 14 14.53 -9.59 22.17
N TRP A 15 13.24 -9.90 22.38
CA TRP A 15 12.74 -10.48 23.63
C TRP A 15 12.79 -12.00 23.66
N TRP A 16 12.98 -12.68 22.53
CA TRP A 16 12.97 -14.14 22.48
C TRP A 16 14.03 -14.76 23.41
N PRO A 17 15.30 -14.29 23.44
CA PRO A 17 16.28 -14.83 24.37
C PRO A 17 15.91 -14.56 25.85
N PHE A 18 15.39 -13.36 26.14
CA PHE A 18 14.96 -13.01 27.51
C PHE A 18 13.82 -13.90 28.01
N LEU A 19 12.80 -14.12 27.18
CA LEU A 19 11.67 -14.99 27.53
C LEU A 19 12.12 -16.43 27.77
N ALA A 20 13.05 -16.94 26.95
CA ALA A 20 13.62 -18.27 27.15
C ALA A 20 14.39 -18.38 28.48
N VAL A 21 15.22 -17.37 28.81
CA VAL A 21 15.96 -17.32 30.08
C VAL A 21 15.01 -17.21 31.28
N ALA A 22 14.02 -16.32 31.22
CA ALA A 22 13.04 -16.14 32.29
C ALA A 22 12.21 -17.42 32.52
N ALA A 23 11.81 -18.11 31.47
CA ALA A 23 11.14 -19.40 31.56
C ALA A 23 12.05 -20.47 32.21
N GLY A 24 13.33 -20.52 31.84
CA GLY A 24 14.32 -21.41 32.45
C GLY A 24 14.55 -21.12 33.94
N VAL A 25 14.65 -19.84 34.32
CA VAL A 25 14.78 -19.41 35.73
C VAL A 25 13.53 -19.76 36.52
N GLY A 26 12.33 -19.49 35.99
CA GLY A 26 11.06 -19.87 36.62
C GLY A 26 10.95 -21.37 36.84
N LEU A 27 11.38 -22.16 35.86
CA LEU A 27 11.46 -23.62 35.96
C LEU A 27 12.43 -24.08 37.05
N GLY A 28 13.63 -23.51 37.07
CA GLY A 28 14.63 -23.80 38.11
C GLY A 28 14.10 -23.46 39.51
N PHE A 29 13.38 -22.35 39.65
CA PHE A 29 12.73 -21.97 40.91
C PHE A 29 11.64 -22.97 41.32
N LEU A 30 10.74 -23.35 40.42
CA LEU A 30 9.69 -24.34 40.69
C LEU A 30 10.26 -25.71 41.06
N ALA A 31 11.33 -26.15 40.39
CA ALA A 31 12.04 -27.39 40.71
C ALA A 31 12.71 -27.31 42.10
N SER A 32 13.34 -26.18 42.43
CA SER A 32 13.95 -25.97 43.74
C SER A 32 12.90 -25.85 44.85
N PHE A 33 11.76 -25.20 44.59
CA PHE A 33 10.69 -25.01 45.56
C PHE A 33 9.96 -26.33 45.85
N SER A 34 9.60 -27.08 44.81
CA SER A 34 9.00 -28.41 44.96
C SER A 34 9.92 -29.35 45.74
N ARG A 35 11.23 -29.34 45.47
CA ARG A 35 12.21 -30.07 46.27
C ARG A 35 12.16 -29.70 47.76
N ARG A 36 11.98 -28.42 48.11
CA ARG A 36 11.91 -27.98 49.53
C ARG A 36 10.58 -28.35 50.20
N VAL A 37 9.47 -28.30 49.47
CA VAL A 37 8.13 -28.60 50.02
C VAL A 37 7.91 -30.11 50.19
N PHE A 38 8.37 -30.93 49.23
CA PHE A 38 8.17 -32.38 49.26
C PHE A 38 9.26 -33.15 50.03
N LEU A 39 10.36 -32.51 50.41
CA LEU A 39 11.43 -33.10 51.26
C LEU A 39 11.37 -32.64 52.72
N GLN A 40 10.22 -32.16 53.20
CA GLN A 40 10.06 -31.85 54.62
C GLN A 40 10.18 -33.13 55.48
N PRO A 41 10.76 -33.04 56.70
CA PRO A 41 10.85 -34.18 57.60
C PRO A 41 9.45 -34.69 57.95
N GLY A 42 9.16 -35.96 57.65
CA GLY A 42 7.88 -36.62 57.98
C GLY A 42 7.03 -37.06 56.76
N LEU A 43 7.42 -36.68 55.54
CA LEU A 43 6.83 -37.24 54.31
C LEU A 43 7.66 -38.45 53.82
N PRO A 44 7.02 -39.47 53.21
CA PRO A 44 7.76 -40.59 52.61
C PRO A 44 8.76 -40.06 51.59
N GLN A 45 10.01 -40.56 51.64
CA GLN A 45 11.05 -40.11 50.72
C GLN A 45 10.56 -40.27 49.27
N PRO A 46 10.67 -39.23 48.43
CA PRO A 46 10.26 -39.33 47.05
C PRO A 46 11.08 -40.41 46.35
N ASP A 47 10.39 -41.25 45.59
CA ASP A 47 11.00 -42.29 44.78
C ASP A 47 11.79 -41.64 43.64
N TRP A 48 13.09 -41.40 43.89
CA TRP A 48 13.99 -40.72 42.97
C TRP A 48 14.15 -41.45 41.61
N SER A 49 13.77 -42.72 41.53
CA SER A 49 13.71 -43.45 40.25
C SER A 49 12.68 -42.86 39.28
N LYS A 50 11.68 -42.11 39.77
CA LYS A 50 10.64 -41.43 38.97
C LYS A 50 10.95 -39.96 38.68
N ALA A 51 11.99 -39.40 39.28
CA ALA A 51 12.39 -38.01 39.06
C ALA A 51 12.74 -37.68 37.59
N PRO A 52 13.43 -38.56 36.83
CA PRO A 52 13.65 -38.34 35.40
C PRO A 52 12.34 -38.26 34.60
N LEU A 53 11.35 -39.09 34.93
CA LEU A 53 10.04 -39.11 34.27
C LEU A 53 9.23 -37.83 34.58
N ALA A 54 9.26 -37.37 35.83
CA ALA A 54 8.61 -36.12 36.22
C ALA A 54 9.24 -34.90 35.54
N LEU A 55 10.58 -34.84 35.45
CA LEU A 55 11.29 -33.79 34.72
C LEU A 55 11.00 -33.84 33.22
N ALA A 56 10.92 -35.03 32.64
CA ALA A 56 10.53 -35.22 31.24
C ALA A 56 9.09 -34.76 30.98
N LEU A 57 8.14 -35.06 31.87
CA LEU A 57 6.76 -34.60 31.78
C LEU A 57 6.64 -33.08 31.95
N CYS A 58 7.33 -32.47 32.92
CA CYS A 58 7.36 -31.02 33.06
C CYS A 58 7.99 -30.34 31.84
N GLY A 59 9.10 -30.88 31.32
CA GLY A 59 9.71 -30.44 30.07
C GLY A 59 8.74 -30.54 28.91
N ALA A 60 8.05 -31.68 28.75
CA ALA A 60 7.06 -31.88 27.70
C ALA A 60 5.89 -30.88 27.80
N VAL A 61 5.33 -30.64 29.00
CA VAL A 61 4.21 -29.71 29.19
C VAL A 61 4.59 -28.26 28.89
N LEU A 62 5.84 -27.87 29.14
CA LEU A 62 6.29 -26.48 28.97
C LEU A 62 6.88 -26.21 27.59
N VAL A 63 7.55 -27.20 27.01
CA VAL A 63 8.18 -27.09 25.69
C VAL A 63 7.19 -27.44 24.57
N SER A 64 6.24 -28.37 24.77
CA SER A 64 5.27 -28.73 23.72
C SER A 64 4.42 -27.55 23.22
N PRO A 65 3.92 -26.62 24.06
CA PRO A 65 3.23 -25.43 23.58
C PRO A 65 4.13 -24.51 22.73
N LEU A 66 5.41 -24.39 23.09
CA LEU A 66 6.40 -23.62 22.32
C LEU A 66 6.68 -24.28 20.96
N ILE A 67 6.88 -25.59 20.93
CA ILE A 67 7.09 -26.36 19.69
C ILE A 67 5.84 -26.30 18.81
N SER A 68 4.67 -26.58 19.37
CA SER A 68 3.38 -26.55 18.65
C SER A 68 3.10 -25.15 18.08
N ASN A 69 3.35 -24.10 18.86
CA ASN A 69 3.19 -22.73 18.36
C ASN A 69 4.22 -22.39 17.27
N SER A 70 5.49 -22.79 17.44
CA SER A 70 6.54 -22.55 16.44
C SER A 70 6.25 -23.27 15.14
N TYR A 71 5.79 -24.52 15.22
CA TYR A 71 5.38 -25.34 14.08
C TYR A 71 4.22 -24.69 13.32
N ARG A 72 3.14 -24.32 14.05
CA ARG A 72 1.98 -23.63 13.46
C ARG A 72 2.34 -22.29 12.82
N VAL A 73 3.29 -21.55 13.40
CA VAL A 73 3.79 -20.29 12.82
C VAL A 73 4.62 -20.56 11.58
N ALA A 74 5.52 -21.54 11.62
CA ALA A 74 6.36 -21.91 10.48
C ALA A 74 5.53 -22.36 9.27
N GLU A 75 4.50 -23.18 9.46
CA GLU A 75 3.60 -23.63 8.38
C GLU A 75 2.86 -22.48 7.69
N ARG A 76 2.66 -21.36 8.38
CA ARG A 76 1.98 -20.16 7.85
C ARG A 76 2.94 -19.05 7.46
N THR A 77 4.25 -19.26 7.66
CA THR A 77 5.27 -18.28 7.30
C THR A 77 5.67 -18.53 5.86
N VAL A 78 5.17 -17.67 4.99
CA VAL A 78 5.57 -17.65 3.59
C VAL A 78 6.81 -16.75 3.47
N ALA A 79 7.82 -17.17 2.70
CA ALA A 79 8.99 -16.34 2.46
C ALA A 79 8.55 -15.07 1.69
N PRO A 80 8.98 -13.86 2.09
CA PRO A 80 8.83 -12.69 1.21
C PRO A 80 9.59 -12.97 -0.09
N PRO A 81 9.05 -12.69 -1.30
CA PRO A 81 7.83 -11.97 -1.70
C PRO A 81 6.48 -12.72 -1.74
N ASP A 82 6.43 -14.03 -1.51
CA ASP A 82 5.19 -14.81 -1.69
C ASP A 82 4.09 -14.50 -0.64
N TRP A 83 4.43 -13.78 0.42
CA TRP A 83 3.48 -13.23 1.40
C TRP A 83 2.48 -12.21 0.81
N GLU A 84 2.84 -11.52 -0.27
CA GLU A 84 1.97 -10.53 -0.93
C GLU A 84 1.04 -11.20 -1.94
N MET A 85 1.58 -12.16 -2.69
CA MET A 85 0.86 -12.92 -3.69
C MET A 85 1.56 -14.27 -3.90
N PRO A 86 0.88 -15.42 -3.71
CA PRO A 86 1.49 -16.72 -3.94
C PRO A 86 2.06 -16.86 -5.35
N GLY A 87 3.33 -17.27 -5.47
CA GLY A 87 4.03 -17.43 -6.75
C GLY A 87 4.72 -16.17 -7.26
N LEU A 88 4.59 -15.03 -6.56
CA LEU A 88 5.29 -13.80 -6.94
C LEU A 88 6.80 -13.98 -6.85
N ASN A 89 7.31 -14.69 -5.83
CA ASN A 89 8.73 -14.93 -5.67
C ASN A 89 9.32 -15.68 -6.87
N SER A 90 8.68 -16.78 -7.30
CA SER A 90 9.16 -17.56 -8.44
C SER A 90 9.12 -16.74 -9.73
N GLY A 91 8.08 -15.93 -9.93
CA GLY A 91 7.99 -15.03 -11.09
C GLY A 91 9.08 -13.95 -11.09
N LEU A 92 9.41 -13.37 -9.93
CA LEU A 92 10.48 -12.38 -9.80
C LEU A 92 11.85 -13.02 -10.03
N VAL A 93 12.14 -14.17 -9.41
CA VAL A 93 13.42 -14.88 -9.59
C VAL A 93 13.63 -15.30 -11.04
N GLU A 94 12.59 -15.81 -11.71
CA GLU A 94 12.63 -16.16 -13.13
C GLU A 94 12.95 -14.92 -13.98
N THR A 95 12.22 -13.82 -13.77
CA THR A 95 12.41 -12.56 -14.51
C THR A 95 13.81 -11.98 -14.29
N PHE A 96 14.33 -12.04 -13.07
CA PHE A 96 15.66 -11.53 -12.73
C PHE A 96 16.79 -12.41 -13.28
N THR A 97 16.56 -13.73 -13.36
CA THR A 97 17.47 -14.65 -14.05
C THR A 97 17.51 -14.34 -15.54
N TRP A 98 16.35 -14.10 -16.17
CA TRP A 98 16.29 -13.65 -17.56
C TRP A 98 17.08 -12.35 -17.76
N LEU A 99 16.92 -11.36 -16.87
CA LEU A 99 17.69 -10.10 -16.90
C LEU A 99 19.20 -10.36 -16.87
N ARG A 100 19.66 -11.24 -15.99
CA ARG A 100 21.09 -11.61 -15.88
C ARG A 100 21.68 -12.09 -17.21
N GLU A 101 20.90 -12.91 -17.91
CA GLU A 101 21.33 -13.61 -19.12
C GLU A 101 21.15 -12.78 -20.39
N ASN A 102 20.23 -11.80 -20.39
CA ASN A 102 19.75 -11.13 -21.61
C ASN A 102 19.88 -9.60 -21.60
N SER A 103 20.59 -9.00 -20.63
CA SER A 103 20.82 -7.55 -20.57
C SER A 103 22.29 -7.19 -20.33
N PRO A 104 22.77 -6.00 -20.73
CA PRO A 104 24.09 -5.49 -20.36
C PRO A 104 24.30 -5.43 -18.84
N GLU A 105 25.50 -5.72 -18.34
CA GLU A 105 25.81 -5.71 -16.89
C GLU A 105 25.56 -4.36 -16.22
N ASN A 106 25.73 -3.26 -16.96
CA ASN A 106 25.52 -1.90 -16.47
C ASN A 106 24.07 -1.42 -16.60
N SER A 107 23.11 -2.31 -16.93
CA SER A 107 21.70 -1.91 -17.05
C SER A 107 21.12 -1.48 -15.71
N ILE A 108 20.31 -0.41 -15.72
CA ILE A 108 19.59 0.08 -14.53
C ILE A 108 18.12 -0.35 -14.63
N VAL A 109 17.59 -0.91 -13.55
CA VAL A 109 16.23 -1.46 -13.50
C VAL A 109 15.39 -0.74 -12.45
N ALA A 110 14.23 -0.25 -12.87
CA ALA A 110 13.17 0.22 -11.99
C ALA A 110 12.33 -0.96 -11.52
N VAL A 111 12.38 -1.23 -10.22
CA VAL A 111 11.56 -2.22 -9.51
C VAL A 111 11.17 -1.62 -8.17
N GLU A 112 10.01 -1.99 -7.62
CA GLU A 112 9.60 -1.54 -6.28
C GLU A 112 10.74 -1.73 -5.27
N TRP A 113 10.95 -0.72 -4.43
CA TRP A 113 12.06 -0.63 -3.47
C TRP A 113 12.20 -1.91 -2.61
N SER A 114 11.07 -2.53 -2.25
CA SER A 114 10.99 -3.82 -1.52
C SER A 114 11.78 -4.95 -2.20
N TYR A 115 11.94 -4.91 -3.52
CA TYR A 115 12.55 -5.96 -4.33
C TYR A 115 13.93 -5.61 -4.89
N GLY A 116 14.46 -4.42 -4.61
CA GLY A 116 15.76 -3.97 -5.13
C GLY A 116 16.92 -4.92 -4.79
N HIS A 117 16.98 -5.43 -3.56
CA HIS A 117 18.01 -6.41 -3.17
C HIS A 117 17.86 -7.77 -3.85
N LEU A 118 16.62 -8.25 -4.00
CA LEU A 118 16.36 -9.52 -4.70
C LEU A 118 16.77 -9.40 -6.17
N LEU A 119 16.38 -8.29 -6.81
CA LEU A 119 16.78 -7.95 -8.17
C LEU A 119 18.30 -7.94 -8.29
N THR A 120 19.01 -7.13 -7.52
CA THR A 120 20.47 -6.99 -7.65
C THR A 120 21.19 -8.30 -7.30
N GLY A 121 20.74 -9.03 -6.28
CA GLY A 121 21.32 -10.31 -5.89
C GLY A 121 21.15 -11.43 -6.93
N VAL A 122 20.01 -11.50 -7.60
CA VAL A 122 19.74 -12.55 -8.61
C VAL A 122 20.29 -12.14 -9.99
N SER A 123 20.04 -10.90 -10.41
CA SER A 123 20.34 -10.43 -11.76
C SER A 123 21.76 -9.89 -11.92
N GLY A 124 22.37 -9.38 -10.85
CA GLY A 124 23.62 -8.61 -10.93
C GLY A 124 23.47 -7.29 -11.67
N ARG A 125 22.26 -6.69 -11.70
CA ARG A 125 21.97 -5.38 -12.29
C ARG A 125 21.70 -4.32 -11.22
N GLY A 126 21.95 -3.06 -11.57
CA GLY A 126 21.65 -1.93 -10.71
C GLY A 126 20.15 -1.74 -10.56
N SER A 127 19.67 -1.47 -9.35
CA SER A 127 18.30 -1.06 -9.08
C SER A 127 18.25 0.46 -8.90
N VAL A 128 17.14 1.10 -9.27
CA VAL A 128 16.94 2.54 -9.01
C VAL A 128 16.90 2.81 -7.50
N CYS A 129 16.24 1.94 -6.73
CA CYS A 129 16.14 2.01 -5.27
C CYS A 129 16.02 0.59 -4.69
N ASP A 130 16.32 0.46 -3.39
CA ASP A 130 16.19 -0.80 -2.65
C ASP A 130 15.66 -0.63 -1.21
N GLY A 131 15.74 -1.71 -0.42
CA GLY A 131 15.18 -1.84 0.91
C GLY A 131 15.97 -1.18 2.04
N VAL A 132 17.20 -0.72 1.81
CA VAL A 132 18.10 -0.32 2.90
C VAL A 132 18.42 1.17 2.85
N GLU A 133 18.02 1.88 3.91
CA GLU A 133 18.83 2.98 4.44
C GLU A 133 19.57 2.40 5.65
N CYS A 134 20.91 2.42 5.65
CA CYS A 134 21.67 1.98 6.81
C CYS A 134 21.47 2.97 7.97
N LEU A 135 21.05 2.46 9.13
CA LEU A 135 20.81 3.30 10.31
C LEU A 135 22.12 3.89 10.84
N GLY A 136 22.19 5.22 10.99
CA GLY A 136 23.41 5.97 11.26
C GLY A 136 24.19 6.38 10.01
N GLU A 137 23.77 5.89 8.83
CA GLU A 137 24.29 6.24 7.51
C GLU A 137 23.16 6.76 6.60
N GLU A 138 22.04 7.21 7.19
CA GLU A 138 20.95 7.82 6.42
C GLU A 138 21.51 9.05 5.68
N GLY A 139 21.36 9.04 4.36
CA GLY A 139 21.91 10.08 3.49
C GLY A 139 23.43 10.04 3.29
N VAL A 140 24.21 9.08 3.83
CA VAL A 140 25.67 9.01 3.54
C VAL A 140 25.93 8.77 2.06
N TRP A 141 25.18 7.85 1.46
CA TRP A 141 25.13 7.59 0.01
C TRP A 141 24.69 8.81 -0.80
N GLU A 142 23.82 9.65 -0.24
CA GLU A 142 23.33 10.88 -0.88
C GLU A 142 24.34 12.03 -0.78
N ASN A 143 25.23 11.98 0.23
CA ASN A 143 26.20 13.00 0.58
C ASN A 143 27.64 12.68 0.14
N ASP A 144 27.87 11.51 -0.45
CA ASP A 144 29.15 11.14 -1.09
C ASP A 144 28.98 11.06 -2.62
N PRO A 145 28.92 12.22 -3.31
CA PRO A 145 28.77 12.25 -4.77
C PRO A 145 30.00 11.73 -5.52
N VAL A 146 31.10 11.43 -4.81
CA VAL A 146 32.36 10.93 -5.37
C VAL A 146 32.33 9.41 -5.46
N HIS A 147 31.85 8.71 -4.42
CA HIS A 147 31.74 7.24 -4.41
C HIS A 147 30.36 6.74 -4.82
N TYR A 148 29.31 7.54 -4.61
CA TYR A 148 27.92 7.20 -4.93
C TYR A 148 27.28 8.37 -5.71
N PRO A 149 27.52 8.49 -7.02
CA PRO A 149 26.98 9.58 -7.83
C PRO A 149 25.46 9.50 -8.03
N VAL A 150 24.76 8.67 -7.25
CA VAL A 150 23.35 8.36 -7.45
C VAL A 150 22.51 9.58 -7.09
N ARG A 151 21.93 10.16 -8.14
CA ARG A 151 20.93 11.20 -8.04
C ARG A 151 19.67 10.65 -8.73
N PRO A 152 18.45 10.96 -8.27
CA PRO A 152 18.08 11.75 -7.08
C PRO A 152 18.23 10.99 -5.74
N PRO A 153 18.06 11.64 -4.56
CA PRO A 153 18.04 10.96 -3.24
C PRO A 153 16.87 9.98 -3.10
N ASP A 154 16.89 9.11 -2.08
CA ASP A 154 15.82 8.15 -1.80
C ASP A 154 14.52 8.84 -1.39
N TYR A 155 14.63 9.89 -0.57
CA TYR A 155 13.51 10.73 -0.13
C TYR A 155 13.83 12.22 -0.31
N ILE A 156 12.79 13.00 -0.61
CA ILE A 156 12.86 14.46 -0.58
C ILE A 156 12.03 14.99 0.60
N TYR A 157 12.66 15.82 1.42
CA TYR A 157 12.09 16.36 2.65
C TYR A 157 11.60 17.80 2.47
N ARG A 158 10.51 18.14 3.15
CA ARG A 158 10.03 19.50 3.42
C ARG A 158 10.09 19.75 4.93
N VAL A 159 10.77 20.81 5.34
CA VAL A 159 10.84 21.21 6.75
C VAL A 159 9.72 22.19 7.07
N GLU A 160 8.90 21.86 8.07
CA GLU A 160 7.85 22.72 8.61
C GLU A 160 7.98 22.80 10.13
N GLY A 161 8.41 23.97 10.63
CA GLY A 161 8.75 24.14 12.05
C GLY A 161 9.84 23.16 12.48
N ASN A 162 9.53 22.30 13.46
CA ASN A 162 10.45 21.29 13.99
C ASN A 162 10.21 19.89 13.39
N ARG A 163 9.52 19.78 12.26
CA ARG A 163 9.20 18.51 11.61
C ARG A 163 9.82 18.45 10.21
N SER A 164 10.43 17.31 9.90
CA SER A 164 10.78 16.92 8.53
C SER A 164 9.65 16.05 7.98
N LEU A 165 9.12 16.41 6.83
CA LEU A 165 8.01 15.72 6.16
C LEU A 165 8.49 15.19 4.80
N ILE A 166 8.21 13.93 4.51
CA ILE A 166 8.62 13.28 3.26
C ILE A 166 7.51 13.37 2.21
N TYR A 167 7.85 13.80 0.99
CA TYR A 167 6.91 13.79 -0.14
C TYR A 167 6.51 12.36 -0.53
N GLY A 168 5.20 12.13 -0.64
CA GLY A 168 4.58 10.84 -0.93
C GLY A 168 4.46 9.90 0.28
N VAL A 169 4.96 10.30 1.46
CA VAL A 169 4.85 9.52 2.70
C VAL A 169 4.09 10.32 3.76
N ASP A 170 4.59 11.49 4.16
CA ASP A 170 3.96 12.35 5.16
C ASP A 170 3.05 13.42 4.52
N ILE A 171 3.41 13.86 3.31
CA ILE A 171 2.68 14.87 2.54
C ILE A 171 2.45 14.38 1.11
N LEU A 172 1.46 14.94 0.43
CA LEU A 172 1.14 14.56 -0.95
C LEU A 172 2.35 14.73 -1.87
N ARG A 173 2.51 13.79 -2.81
CA ARG A 173 3.53 13.86 -3.86
C ARG A 173 3.33 15.12 -4.70
N LYS A 174 4.43 15.74 -5.11
CA LYS A 174 4.43 16.87 -6.02
C LYS A 174 4.32 16.34 -7.45
N GLN A 175 3.19 16.62 -8.10
CA GLN A 175 2.96 16.25 -9.49
C GLN A 175 3.97 16.95 -10.41
N GLY A 176 4.52 16.23 -11.39
CA GLY A 176 5.50 16.76 -12.34
C GLY A 176 6.85 17.15 -11.71
N ALA A 177 7.18 16.56 -10.56
CA ALA A 177 8.47 16.73 -9.90
C ALA A 177 8.96 15.40 -9.31
N VAL A 178 10.28 15.30 -9.14
CA VAL A 178 10.90 14.17 -8.45
C VAL A 178 10.56 14.27 -6.97
N ASN A 179 10.11 13.18 -6.37
CA ASN A 179 9.74 13.10 -4.95
C ASN A 179 10.77 12.30 -4.12
N GLY A 180 11.76 11.71 -4.79
CA GLY A 180 12.74 10.79 -4.23
C GLY A 180 12.60 9.43 -4.89
N ARG A 181 13.71 8.70 -5.08
CA ARG A 181 13.73 7.43 -5.83
C ARG A 181 12.73 6.42 -5.31
N ARG A 182 12.63 6.25 -3.99
CA ARG A 182 11.70 5.29 -3.40
C ARG A 182 10.26 5.69 -3.64
N THR A 183 9.92 6.94 -3.37
CA THR A 183 8.58 7.47 -3.62
C THR A 183 8.24 7.34 -5.11
N ASP A 184 9.08 7.83 -6.00
CA ASP A 184 8.80 7.84 -7.44
C ASP A 184 8.59 6.41 -7.97
N ILE A 185 9.45 5.45 -7.59
CA ILE A 185 9.33 4.05 -8.04
C ILE A 185 8.17 3.32 -7.37
N GLN A 186 7.86 3.60 -6.11
CA GLN A 186 6.69 3.06 -5.42
C GLN A 186 5.38 3.48 -6.09
N PHE A 187 5.28 4.75 -6.52
CA PHE A 187 4.10 5.26 -7.20
C PHE A 187 4.09 5.00 -8.70
N LEU A 188 5.18 4.47 -9.28
CA LEU A 188 5.30 4.19 -10.71
C LEU A 188 4.07 3.47 -11.29
N PRO A 189 3.52 2.39 -10.69
CA PRO A 189 2.35 1.70 -11.25
C PRO A 189 1.10 2.59 -11.38
N THR A 190 0.99 3.63 -10.56
CA THR A 190 -0.15 4.57 -10.53
C THR A 190 0.01 5.76 -11.48
N MET A 191 1.18 5.93 -12.10
CA MET A 191 1.45 7.02 -13.03
C MET A 191 0.73 6.81 -14.37
N GLY A 192 0.30 7.90 -15.00
CA GLY A 192 -0.13 7.87 -16.41
C GLY A 192 1.07 7.72 -17.36
N VAL A 193 0.81 7.37 -18.62
CA VAL A 193 1.84 7.18 -19.66
C VAL A 193 2.75 8.42 -19.80
N GLU A 194 2.18 9.61 -19.91
CA GLU A 194 3.01 10.82 -20.06
C GLU A 194 3.80 11.17 -18.80
N GLU A 195 3.28 10.83 -17.61
CA GLU A 195 3.98 11.03 -16.34
C GLU A 195 5.18 10.08 -16.21
N LEU A 196 5.01 8.79 -16.55
CA LEU A 196 6.13 7.85 -16.58
C LEU A 196 7.17 8.27 -17.63
N ARG A 197 6.74 8.73 -18.82
CA ARG A 197 7.68 9.24 -19.83
C ARG A 197 8.50 10.42 -19.29
N TRP A 198 7.83 11.38 -18.65
CA TRP A 198 8.49 12.50 -18.00
C TRP A 198 9.48 12.03 -16.92
N LEU A 199 9.13 11.03 -16.10
CA LEU A 199 10.01 10.47 -15.08
C LEU A 199 11.27 9.85 -15.69
N LEU A 200 11.10 8.99 -16.70
CA LEU A 200 12.20 8.32 -17.40
C LEU A 200 13.18 9.33 -18.03
N ARG A 201 12.66 10.37 -18.72
CA ARG A 201 13.46 11.48 -19.25
C ARG A 201 14.21 12.20 -18.14
N THR A 202 13.49 12.55 -17.07
CA THR A 202 14.02 13.36 -15.98
C THR A 202 15.17 12.62 -15.27
N TYR A 203 15.01 11.33 -15.00
CA TYR A 203 16.06 10.49 -14.41
C TYR A 203 17.29 10.40 -15.33
N ARG A 204 17.08 10.19 -16.64
CA ARG A 204 18.15 10.15 -17.63
C ARG A 204 18.89 11.50 -17.73
N ASP A 205 18.16 12.57 -17.99
CA ASP A 205 18.71 13.85 -18.44
C ASP A 205 19.22 14.71 -17.28
N ASN A 206 18.53 14.68 -16.13
CA ASN A 206 18.86 15.56 -15.00
C ASN A 206 19.70 14.86 -13.93
N TYR A 207 19.66 13.53 -13.89
CA TYR A 207 20.26 12.76 -12.81
C TYR A 207 21.27 11.70 -13.28
N GLY A 208 21.46 11.54 -14.60
CA GLY A 208 22.38 10.55 -15.16
C GLY A 208 21.96 9.11 -14.91
N CYS A 209 20.72 8.89 -14.44
CA CYS A 209 20.14 7.59 -14.15
C CYS A 209 19.27 7.15 -15.32
N ARG A 210 19.88 6.57 -16.34
CA ARG A 210 19.14 6.04 -17.50
C ARG A 210 18.53 4.69 -17.13
N ILE A 211 17.22 4.67 -16.82
CA ILE A 211 16.49 3.43 -16.52
C ILE A 211 16.28 2.62 -17.81
N ASP A 212 16.88 1.44 -17.90
CA ASP A 212 16.84 0.58 -19.10
C ASP A 212 15.68 -0.40 -19.07
N TYR A 213 15.26 -0.82 -17.88
CA TYR A 213 14.16 -1.77 -17.70
C TYR A 213 13.20 -1.35 -16.58
N VAL A 214 11.92 -1.71 -16.74
CA VAL A 214 10.87 -1.53 -15.74
C VAL A 214 10.23 -2.88 -15.43
N VAL A 215 10.17 -3.23 -14.15
CA VAL A 215 9.52 -4.46 -13.67
C VAL A 215 8.16 -4.08 -13.06
N LEU A 216 7.10 -4.72 -13.54
CA LEU A 216 5.74 -4.58 -13.01
C LEU A 216 5.20 -5.96 -12.63
N HIS A 217 4.50 -6.08 -11.51
CA HIS A 217 3.90 -7.34 -11.06
C HIS A 217 2.41 -7.24 -10.78
N ALA A 218 1.72 -8.39 -10.76
CA ALA A 218 0.27 -8.47 -10.71
C ALA A 218 -0.36 -7.85 -9.45
N ARG A 219 0.41 -7.69 -8.36
CA ARG A 219 -0.06 -6.94 -7.18
C ARG A 219 -0.21 -5.44 -7.49
N GLN A 220 0.76 -4.86 -8.19
CA GLN A 220 0.76 -3.47 -8.61
C GLN A 220 -0.35 -3.17 -9.64
N TYR A 221 -0.76 -4.16 -10.44
CA TYR A 221 -1.97 -4.04 -11.26
C TYR A 221 -3.21 -3.71 -10.42
N TRP A 222 -3.42 -4.42 -9.31
CA TRP A 222 -4.56 -4.17 -8.44
C TRP A 222 -4.45 -2.82 -7.74
N GLU A 223 -3.26 -2.42 -7.33
CA GLU A 223 -3.01 -1.10 -6.75
C GLU A 223 -3.34 0.02 -7.74
N ALA A 224 -2.87 -0.10 -8.98
CA ALA A 224 -3.22 0.80 -10.07
C ALA A 224 -4.74 0.84 -10.35
N TYR A 225 -5.38 -0.33 -10.38
CA TYR A 225 -6.83 -0.44 -10.58
C TYR A 225 -7.62 0.26 -9.48
N TYR A 226 -7.29 0.02 -8.21
CA TYR A 226 -7.95 0.68 -7.08
C TYR A 226 -7.64 2.18 -7.04
N TYR A 227 -6.41 2.59 -7.39
CA TYR A 227 -6.08 4.00 -7.50
C TYR A 227 -6.96 4.70 -8.54
N LYS A 228 -7.05 4.16 -9.76
CA LYS A 228 -7.83 4.73 -10.86
C LYS A 228 -9.32 4.78 -10.57
N ASN A 229 -9.88 3.73 -9.98
CA ASN A 229 -11.33 3.58 -9.83
C ASN A 229 -11.88 4.03 -8.47
N ARG A 230 -11.02 4.19 -7.46
CA ARG A 230 -11.43 4.54 -6.10
C ARG A 230 -10.67 5.74 -5.55
N ASP A 231 -9.35 5.63 -5.39
CA ASP A 231 -8.60 6.59 -4.58
C ASP A 231 -8.46 7.96 -5.27
N ALA A 232 -8.07 7.99 -6.56
CA ALA A 232 -7.95 9.24 -7.30
C ALA A 232 -9.32 9.94 -7.49
N PRO A 233 -10.40 9.24 -7.88
CA PRO A 233 -11.74 9.84 -7.88
C PRO A 233 -12.21 10.37 -6.52
N LEU A 234 -11.96 9.62 -5.44
CA LEU A 234 -12.28 10.05 -4.07
C LEU A 234 -11.53 11.35 -3.72
N SER A 235 -10.23 11.44 -4.02
CA SER A 235 -9.47 12.67 -3.81
C SER A 235 -10.08 13.86 -4.55
N LYS A 236 -10.50 13.70 -5.81
CA LYS A 236 -11.17 14.77 -6.57
C LYS A 236 -12.45 15.27 -5.89
N VAL A 237 -13.26 14.35 -5.36
CA VAL A 237 -14.49 14.70 -4.63
C VAL A 237 -14.19 15.40 -3.30
N LEU A 238 -13.18 14.93 -2.56
CA LEU A 238 -12.83 15.49 -1.25
C LEU A 238 -12.14 16.86 -1.35
N GLU A 239 -11.41 17.11 -2.43
CA GLU A 239 -10.72 18.38 -2.72
C GLU A 239 -11.63 19.43 -3.37
N ALA A 240 -12.78 19.02 -3.92
CA ALA A 240 -13.72 19.93 -4.57
C ALA A 240 -14.33 20.95 -3.60
N ASN A 241 -14.56 22.18 -4.08
CA ASN A 241 -15.14 23.23 -3.27
C ASN A 241 -16.57 22.85 -2.85
N ARG A 242 -16.87 23.00 -1.56
CA ARG A 242 -18.19 22.72 -1.01
C ARG A 242 -19.15 23.87 -1.31
N LEU A 243 -20.22 23.59 -2.04
CA LEU A 243 -21.27 24.55 -2.38
C LEU A 243 -22.38 24.58 -1.34
N SER A 244 -22.75 23.42 -0.80
CA SER A 244 -23.65 23.31 0.35
C SER A 244 -23.22 22.16 1.24
N THR A 245 -23.09 22.41 2.54
CA THR A 245 -22.44 21.48 3.49
C THR A 245 -23.41 20.62 4.29
N ARG A 246 -24.73 20.86 4.19
CA ARG A 246 -25.72 20.17 5.03
C ARG A 246 -27.07 20.02 4.35
N ILE A 247 -27.61 18.79 4.38
CA ILE A 247 -29.01 18.49 4.09
C ILE A 247 -29.89 19.06 5.21
N ARG A 248 -30.84 19.94 4.88
CA ARG A 248 -31.83 20.52 5.79
C ARG A 248 -33.01 19.59 6.01
N SER A 249 -33.51 18.98 4.93
CA SER A 249 -34.55 17.95 4.99
C SER A 249 -34.35 16.90 3.91
N LEU A 250 -34.84 15.69 4.18
CA LEU A 250 -34.77 14.53 3.31
C LEU A 250 -36.15 13.90 3.24
N GLN A 251 -36.65 13.70 2.03
CA GLN A 251 -37.95 13.08 1.78
C GLN A 251 -37.79 11.93 0.79
N ARG A 252 -38.74 11.00 0.83
CA ARG A 252 -38.82 9.89 -0.13
C ARG A 252 -40.15 10.01 -0.89
N GLU A 253 -40.05 10.18 -2.20
CA GLU A 253 -41.18 10.35 -3.12
C GLU A 253 -41.10 9.27 -4.20
N GLU A 254 -42.06 8.33 -4.26
CA GLU A 254 -42.18 7.37 -5.38
C GLU A 254 -40.85 6.68 -5.78
N GLY A 255 -40.08 6.20 -4.80
CA GLY A 255 -38.77 5.55 -5.03
C GLY A 255 -37.59 6.51 -5.17
N ARG A 256 -37.81 7.83 -5.20
CA ARG A 256 -36.78 8.86 -5.31
C ARG A 256 -36.46 9.47 -3.96
N TRP A 257 -35.22 9.90 -3.80
CA TRP A 257 -34.81 10.72 -2.65
C TRP A 257 -34.83 12.18 -3.05
N VAL A 258 -35.44 13.02 -2.22
CA VAL A 258 -35.49 14.48 -2.42
C VAL A 258 -34.78 15.15 -1.26
N PHE A 259 -33.73 15.88 -1.59
CA PHE A 259 -32.85 16.58 -0.66
C PHE A 259 -33.12 18.08 -0.76
N ASP A 260 -33.31 18.71 0.41
CA ASP A 260 -33.33 20.15 0.55
C ASP A 260 -32.01 20.61 1.15
N PHE A 261 -31.21 21.31 0.36
CA PHE A 261 -29.96 21.94 0.80
C PHE A 261 -30.14 23.43 1.16
N GLY A 262 -31.37 23.95 1.07
CA GLY A 262 -31.74 25.34 1.27
C GLY A 262 -31.64 26.20 0.01
N GLU A 263 -31.95 27.50 0.17
CA GLU A 263 -31.77 28.54 -0.85
C GLU A 263 -32.35 28.14 -2.22
N ASN A 264 -31.51 28.09 -3.26
CA ASN A 264 -31.81 27.72 -4.66
C ASN A 264 -31.65 26.20 -4.93
N ARG A 265 -31.53 25.39 -3.88
CA ARG A 265 -31.30 23.94 -3.92
C ARG A 265 -32.29 23.17 -3.03
N ARG A 266 -33.57 23.55 -3.10
CA ARG A 266 -34.64 22.99 -2.25
C ARG A 266 -35.16 21.62 -2.68
N SER A 267 -34.90 21.20 -3.92
CA SER A 267 -35.44 19.97 -4.48
C SER A 267 -34.40 19.29 -5.38
N VAL A 268 -33.27 18.90 -4.78
CA VAL A 268 -32.30 18.03 -5.45
C VAL A 268 -32.85 16.61 -5.36
N VAL A 269 -33.03 15.94 -6.49
CA VAL A 269 -33.65 14.62 -6.58
C VAL A 269 -32.62 13.61 -7.01
N LEU A 270 -32.57 12.46 -6.33
CA LEU A 270 -31.82 11.26 -6.75
C LEU A 270 -32.82 10.17 -7.14
N THR A 271 -32.67 9.64 -8.35
CA THR A 271 -33.49 8.54 -8.87
C THR A 271 -32.93 7.17 -8.45
N GLU A 272 -33.74 6.11 -8.55
CA GLU A 272 -33.30 4.74 -8.30
C GLU A 272 -32.20 4.28 -9.27
N ASN A 273 -32.17 4.85 -10.47
CA ASN A 273 -31.14 4.60 -11.47
C ASN A 273 -29.80 5.30 -11.14
N GLY A 274 -29.78 6.15 -10.10
CA GLY A 274 -28.60 6.88 -9.65
C GLY A 274 -28.31 8.18 -10.40
N GLU A 275 -29.30 8.71 -11.12
CA GLU A 275 -29.21 10.06 -11.70
C GLU A 275 -29.65 11.09 -10.67
N ALA A 276 -28.93 12.22 -10.61
CA ALA A 276 -29.30 13.35 -9.76
C ALA A 276 -29.62 14.59 -10.59
N TYR A 277 -30.63 15.35 -10.16
CA TYR A 277 -31.01 16.61 -10.81
C TYR A 277 -31.65 17.58 -9.82
N LEU A 278 -31.60 18.87 -10.13
CA LEU A 278 -32.36 19.90 -9.43
C LEU A 278 -33.72 20.07 -10.11
N ARG A 279 -34.80 19.81 -9.39
CA ARG A 279 -36.17 20.09 -9.85
C ARG A 279 -36.45 21.58 -9.72
N THR A 280 -36.79 22.24 -10.83
CA THR A 280 -37.17 23.65 -10.88
C THR A 280 -38.53 23.83 -11.56
N GLU A 281 -39.10 25.03 -11.49
CA GLU A 281 -40.36 25.37 -12.19
C GLU A 281 -40.23 25.25 -13.71
N ASN A 282 -39.03 25.48 -14.26
CA ASN A 282 -38.75 25.48 -15.70
C ASN A 282 -38.24 24.13 -16.22
N GLY A 283 -38.21 23.11 -15.37
CA GLY A 283 -37.71 21.77 -15.72
C GLY A 283 -36.66 21.24 -14.76
N ASN A 284 -36.13 20.06 -15.09
CA ASN A 284 -35.08 19.40 -14.32
C ASN A 284 -33.71 19.76 -14.88
N LEU A 285 -32.78 20.16 -14.02
CA LEU A 285 -31.39 20.44 -14.37
C LEU A 285 -30.52 19.31 -13.84
N LEU A 286 -29.97 18.47 -14.73
CA LEU A 286 -29.12 17.34 -14.35
C LEU A 286 -27.82 17.81 -13.67
N LEU A 287 -27.51 17.18 -12.54
CA LEU A 287 -26.27 17.40 -11.79
C LEU A 287 -25.09 16.68 -12.46
N ASP A 288 -23.88 17.08 -12.08
CA ASP A 288 -22.61 16.53 -12.53
C ASP A 288 -22.23 15.22 -11.80
N GLY A 289 -23.21 14.32 -11.67
CA GLY A 289 -23.03 13.00 -11.08
C GLY A 289 -23.25 12.91 -9.57
N VAL A 290 -23.02 11.70 -9.05
CA VAL A 290 -23.29 11.34 -7.65
C VAL A 290 -22.12 10.56 -7.07
N ALA A 291 -21.58 11.03 -5.95
CA ALA A 291 -20.54 10.35 -5.18
C ALA A 291 -21.13 9.70 -3.92
N TYR A 292 -20.86 8.41 -3.73
CA TYR A 292 -21.25 7.63 -2.56
C TYR A 292 -20.02 7.33 -1.73
N LEU A 293 -20.00 7.81 -0.49
CA LEU A 293 -18.91 7.61 0.46
C LEU A 293 -19.43 6.71 1.59
N SER A 294 -18.98 5.46 1.60
CA SER A 294 -19.30 4.51 2.68
C SER A 294 -18.33 4.76 3.83
N LEU A 295 -18.87 4.98 5.03
CA LEU A 295 -18.13 5.32 6.22
C LEU A 295 -18.04 4.13 7.18
N ASN A 296 -16.86 3.94 7.77
CA ASN A 296 -16.67 3.01 8.88
C ASN A 296 -17.27 3.57 10.19
N GLU A 297 -17.24 2.76 11.25
CA GLU A 297 -17.76 3.14 12.58
C GLU A 297 -17.09 4.40 13.18
N ARG A 298 -15.83 4.66 12.81
CA ARG A 298 -15.06 5.83 13.25
C ARG A 298 -15.29 7.07 12.37
N GLY A 299 -16.14 6.97 11.34
CA GLY A 299 -16.43 8.06 10.40
C GLY A 299 -15.38 8.25 9.29
N GLY A 300 -14.40 7.36 9.18
CA GLY A 300 -13.46 7.37 8.05
C GLY A 300 -14.09 6.74 6.80
N VAL A 301 -13.71 7.22 5.62
CA VAL A 301 -14.15 6.62 4.34
C VAL A 301 -13.56 5.21 4.22
N GLN A 302 -14.45 4.24 4.07
CA GLN A 302 -14.14 2.81 3.88
C GLN A 302 -14.22 2.42 2.41
N ASP A 303 -15.21 2.95 1.69
CA ASP A 303 -15.43 2.66 0.28
C ASP A 303 -15.98 3.89 -0.45
N PHE A 304 -15.79 3.91 -1.77
CA PHE A 304 -16.17 5.03 -2.62
C PHE A 304 -16.71 4.53 -3.96
N ASN A 305 -17.81 5.13 -4.41
CA ASN A 305 -18.34 4.93 -5.75
C ASN A 305 -18.77 6.26 -6.35
N PHE A 306 -18.46 6.48 -7.62
CA PHE A 306 -18.90 7.65 -8.38
C PHE A 306 -19.77 7.20 -9.55
N ARG A 307 -20.98 7.75 -9.64
CA ARG A 307 -21.86 7.59 -10.80
C ARG A 307 -21.75 8.85 -11.67
N PRO A 308 -21.14 8.74 -12.86
CA PRO A 308 -21.08 9.88 -13.78
C PRO A 308 -22.48 10.21 -14.31
N PRO A 309 -22.71 11.47 -14.70
CA PRO A 309 -23.98 11.90 -15.27
C PRO A 309 -24.15 11.41 -16.72
N SER A 310 -25.41 11.26 -17.15
CA SER A 310 -25.77 11.00 -18.55
C SER A 310 -25.69 12.27 -19.43
N ALA A 311 -26.01 13.42 -18.83
CA ALA A 311 -25.81 14.77 -19.36
C ALA A 311 -25.67 15.76 -18.18
N VAL A 312 -25.12 16.95 -18.44
CA VAL A 312 -24.81 17.93 -17.39
C VAL A 312 -25.45 19.28 -17.73
N ASP A 313 -26.42 19.69 -16.94
CA ASP A 313 -26.99 21.05 -16.98
C ASP A 313 -26.40 21.93 -15.87
N LEU A 314 -26.06 21.31 -14.73
CA LEU A 314 -25.57 21.95 -13.53
C LEU A 314 -24.25 21.32 -13.09
N ARG A 315 -23.19 22.13 -13.04
CA ARG A 315 -21.83 21.71 -12.63
C ARG A 315 -21.71 21.53 -11.12
N GLU A 316 -22.55 20.67 -10.56
CA GLU A 316 -22.58 20.33 -9.14
C GLU A 316 -22.69 18.83 -8.97
N THR A 317 -21.87 18.25 -8.10
CA THR A 317 -21.92 16.82 -7.77
C THR A 317 -22.60 16.63 -6.42
N LEU A 318 -23.56 15.70 -6.37
CA LEU A 318 -24.20 15.29 -5.12
C LEU A 318 -23.32 14.27 -4.40
N VAL A 319 -22.93 14.56 -3.16
CA VAL A 319 -22.14 13.66 -2.33
C VAL A 319 -23.00 13.10 -1.20
N LEU A 320 -23.01 11.78 -1.05
CA LEU A 320 -23.81 11.06 -0.07
C LEU A 320 -22.91 10.28 0.87
N LEU A 321 -23.18 10.41 2.17
CA LEU A 321 -22.47 9.71 3.24
C LEU A 321 -23.32 8.55 3.73
N LEU A 322 -22.80 7.33 3.58
CA LEU A 322 -23.49 6.11 3.95
C LEU A 322 -22.80 5.45 5.14
N ARG A 323 -23.55 4.93 6.11
CA ARG A 323 -23.05 4.06 7.18
C ARG A 323 -23.85 2.77 7.18
N GLY A 324 -23.25 1.70 6.65
CA GLY A 324 -24.01 0.52 6.22
C GLY A 324 -24.98 0.93 5.10
N GLU A 325 -26.25 0.56 5.23
CA GLU A 325 -27.30 0.95 4.28
C GLU A 325 -27.95 2.31 4.59
N ASN A 326 -27.56 2.95 5.70
CA ASN A 326 -28.19 4.18 6.15
C ASN A 326 -27.48 5.41 5.56
N LEU A 327 -28.26 6.31 4.97
CA LEU A 327 -27.80 7.66 4.63
C LEU A 327 -27.67 8.49 5.92
N VAL A 328 -26.46 8.92 6.25
CA VAL A 328 -26.15 9.70 7.46
C VAL A 328 -25.86 11.17 7.18
N GLY A 329 -25.68 11.55 5.92
CA GLY A 329 -25.45 12.93 5.52
C GLY A 329 -25.19 13.08 4.03
N GLY A 330 -24.97 14.31 3.61
CA GLY A 330 -24.61 14.63 2.24
C GLY A 330 -24.36 16.11 2.05
N TRP A 331 -23.71 16.45 0.94
CA TRP A 331 -23.35 17.81 0.57
C TRP A 331 -23.32 17.95 -0.96
N LEU A 332 -23.27 19.19 -1.44
CA LEU A 332 -23.04 19.53 -2.83
C LEU A 332 -21.62 20.08 -2.98
N VAL A 333 -20.89 19.61 -3.97
CA VAL A 333 -19.58 20.17 -4.38
C VAL A 333 -19.63 20.66 -5.82
N GLU A 334 -18.64 21.45 -6.23
CA GLU A 334 -18.41 21.75 -7.65
C GLU A 334 -18.30 20.45 -8.47
N GLY A 335 -18.76 20.48 -9.71
CA GLY A 335 -18.77 19.33 -10.60
C GLY A 335 -17.38 18.71 -10.79
N VAL A 336 -17.27 17.42 -10.51
CA VAL A 336 -16.01 16.65 -10.60
C VAL A 336 -15.95 15.66 -11.76
N SER A 337 -17.03 15.45 -12.51
CA SER A 337 -17.13 14.33 -13.46
C SER A 337 -16.06 14.40 -14.55
N GLU A 338 -15.81 15.59 -15.11
CA GLU A 338 -14.76 15.85 -16.10
C GLU A 338 -13.37 15.58 -15.51
N SER A 339 -13.13 16.03 -14.27
CA SER A 339 -11.85 15.82 -13.59
C SER A 339 -11.58 14.33 -13.32
N ILE A 340 -12.61 13.57 -12.97
CA ILE A 340 -12.54 12.11 -12.75
C ILE A 340 -12.32 11.39 -14.09
N ALA A 341 -13.05 11.78 -15.13
CA ALA A 341 -12.90 11.22 -16.47
C ALA A 341 -11.50 11.48 -17.06
N SER A 342 -10.89 12.63 -16.73
CA SER A 342 -9.54 13.01 -17.18
C SER A 342 -8.40 12.27 -16.49
N ILE A 343 -8.67 11.48 -15.43
CA ILE A 343 -7.62 10.69 -14.76
C ILE A 343 -7.03 9.74 -15.81
N PRO A 344 -5.71 9.76 -16.07
CA PRO A 344 -5.12 8.86 -17.06
C PRO A 344 -5.17 7.41 -16.57
N ASP A 345 -5.24 6.48 -17.51
CA ASP A 345 -5.08 5.06 -17.18
C ASP A 345 -3.66 4.80 -16.67
N PRO A 346 -3.50 4.17 -15.49
CA PRO A 346 -2.18 3.97 -14.94
C PRO A 346 -1.38 2.89 -15.67
N VAL A 347 -0.06 3.09 -15.76
CA VAL A 347 0.85 2.15 -16.44
C VAL A 347 0.85 0.75 -15.83
N GLY A 348 0.65 0.62 -14.51
CA GLY A 348 0.52 -0.67 -13.84
C GLY A 348 -0.72 -1.45 -14.27
N MET A 349 -1.79 -0.75 -14.65
CA MET A 349 -2.99 -1.37 -15.22
C MET A 349 -2.75 -1.73 -16.70
N LEU A 350 -2.29 -0.75 -17.48
CA LEU A 350 -2.05 -0.89 -18.93
C LEU A 350 -1.05 -2.00 -19.25
N ALA A 351 0.00 -2.18 -18.45
CA ALA A 351 1.00 -3.23 -18.65
C ALA A 351 0.41 -4.64 -18.75
N PHE A 352 -0.70 -4.90 -18.03
CA PHE A 352 -1.35 -6.22 -18.01
C PHE A 352 -2.55 -6.31 -18.96
N THR A 353 -3.21 -5.20 -19.28
CA THR A 353 -4.43 -5.18 -20.12
C THR A 353 -4.16 -4.83 -21.58
N ASP A 354 -3.31 -3.83 -21.83
CA ASP A 354 -2.94 -3.35 -23.15
C ASP A 354 -1.51 -2.78 -23.13
N PRO A 355 -0.47 -3.63 -23.05
CA PRO A 355 0.92 -3.16 -22.96
C PRO A 355 1.37 -2.34 -24.18
N GLY A 356 0.73 -2.52 -25.34
CA GLY A 356 1.02 -1.77 -26.55
C GLY A 356 0.66 -0.29 -26.47
N SER A 357 -0.21 0.09 -25.53
CA SER A 357 -0.58 1.49 -25.27
C SER A 357 0.55 2.33 -24.64
N ILE A 358 1.65 1.71 -24.19
CA ILE A 358 2.81 2.41 -23.61
C ILE A 358 3.94 2.45 -24.66
N PRO A 359 4.02 3.50 -25.50
CA PRO A 359 4.74 3.43 -26.79
C PRO A 359 6.28 3.32 -26.69
N TYR A 360 6.83 3.58 -25.50
CA TYR A 360 8.26 3.54 -25.20
C TYR A 360 8.65 2.38 -24.28
N LEU A 361 7.71 1.48 -23.95
CA LEU A 361 7.99 0.25 -23.22
C LEU A 361 7.75 -0.95 -24.14
N GLU A 362 8.76 -1.80 -24.30
CA GLU A 362 8.67 -3.04 -25.06
C GLU A 362 8.69 -4.22 -24.10
N LEU A 363 7.69 -5.10 -24.17
CA LEU A 363 7.65 -6.30 -23.33
C LEU A 363 8.82 -7.22 -23.69
N ALA A 364 9.82 -7.30 -22.80
CA ALA A 364 11.03 -8.09 -22.98
C ALA A 364 10.88 -9.51 -22.45
N HIS A 365 10.17 -9.66 -21.31
CA HIS A 365 9.92 -10.95 -20.70
C HIS A 365 8.61 -10.95 -19.90
N ARG A 366 7.95 -12.11 -19.86
CA ARG A 366 6.80 -12.41 -19.01
C ARG A 366 7.13 -13.70 -18.27
N SER A 367 7.04 -13.69 -16.95
CA SER A 367 7.28 -14.89 -16.15
C SER A 367 6.31 -16.01 -16.53
N SER A 368 6.72 -17.26 -16.35
CA SER A 368 5.94 -18.46 -16.69
C SER A 368 4.55 -18.49 -16.05
N ASN A 369 4.41 -17.93 -14.85
CA ASN A 369 3.13 -17.81 -14.14
C ASN A 369 2.34 -16.53 -14.48
N GLY A 370 2.86 -15.68 -15.36
CA GLY A 370 2.23 -14.44 -15.83
C GLY A 370 2.13 -13.33 -14.78
N LEU A 371 2.72 -13.50 -13.60
CA LEU A 371 2.61 -12.55 -12.49
C LEU A 371 3.59 -11.38 -12.59
N VAL A 372 4.68 -11.52 -13.35
CA VAL A 372 5.72 -10.50 -13.47
C VAL A 372 5.97 -10.20 -14.95
N LEU A 373 5.98 -8.92 -15.28
CA LEU A 373 6.28 -8.39 -16.60
C LEU A 373 7.53 -7.53 -16.52
N LEU A 374 8.42 -7.73 -17.48
CA LEU A 374 9.62 -6.95 -17.67
C LEU A 374 9.53 -6.19 -18.97
N PHE A 375 9.67 -4.88 -18.90
CA PHE A 375 9.68 -4.01 -20.05
C PHE A 375 11.07 -3.42 -20.26
N ARG A 376 11.55 -3.45 -21.51
CA ARG A 376 12.70 -2.66 -21.96
C ARG A 376 12.24 -1.25 -22.32
N VAL A 377 13.00 -0.24 -21.93
CA VAL A 377 12.72 1.16 -22.23
C VAL A 377 13.35 1.55 -23.58
N ASP A 378 12.54 1.95 -24.55
CA ASP A 378 13.01 2.55 -25.81
C ASP A 378 13.27 4.05 -25.61
N HIS A 379 14.51 4.38 -25.25
CA HIS A 379 14.95 5.76 -25.03
C HIS A 379 14.88 6.66 -26.27
N THR A 380 14.68 6.12 -27.47
CA THR A 380 14.43 6.95 -28.67
C THR A 380 13.01 7.49 -28.73
N ARG A 381 12.09 6.88 -27.97
CA ARG A 381 10.68 7.26 -27.83
C ARG A 381 10.35 7.87 -26.48
N VAL A 382 11.31 7.86 -25.55
CA VAL A 382 11.32 8.63 -24.30
C VAL A 382 11.85 10.00 -24.59
#